data_AF-Q8BKW1-F1
#
_entry.id   AF-Q8BKW1-F1
#
_cell.length_a   1.000
_cell.length_b   1.000
_cell.length_c   1.000
_cell.angle_alpha   90.00
_cell.angle_beta   90.00
_cell.angle_gamma   90.00
#
_symmetry.space_group_name_H-M   'P 1'
#
loop_
_entity.id
_entity.type
_entity.pdbx_description
1 polymer ?
#
loop_
_entity_poly.entity_id
_entity_poly.type
_entity_poly.pdbx_seq_one_letter_code
_entity_poly.pdbx_strand_id
1 'polypeptide(L)'
;MKLEAIDPLNLSTICVATIRKVLADGFLMIGIDGSEAADGSDWFCYHATSPSIFPVGFCEINMIELTPPRGTPFWYKHSVSSLALFLCVNLLTFNIALILVVVRVFIHSMYEYV
;
A
#
# COMPACT_ATOMS: atom_id res chain seq x y z
N MET A 1 5.54 -11.38 -5.15
CA MET A 1 4.60 -10.24 -5.06
C MET A 1 4.45 -9.88 -3.59
N LYS A 2 4.46 -8.58 -3.24
CA LYS A 2 4.34 -8.12 -1.84
C LYS A 2 2.97 -7.51 -1.59
N LEU A 3 2.51 -7.59 -0.34
CA LEU A 3 1.24 -7.05 0.13
C LEU A 3 1.34 -6.72 1.63
N GLU A 4 0.29 -6.13 2.18
CA GLU A 4 0.15 -5.89 3.62
C GLU A 4 -0.93 -6.84 4.16
N ALA A 5 -0.69 -7.49 5.30
CA ALA A 5 -1.65 -8.44 5.87
C ALA A 5 -1.66 -8.39 7.40
N ILE A 6 -2.81 -8.74 7.98
CA ILE A 6 -2.95 -8.89 9.43
C ILE A 6 -2.17 -10.15 9.86
N ASP A 7 -1.27 -9.99 10.84
CA ASP A 7 -0.54 -11.11 11.42
C ASP A 7 -1.54 -12.01 12.20
N PRO A 8 -1.72 -13.28 11.83
CA PRO A 8 -2.64 -14.16 12.55
C PRO A 8 -2.14 -14.52 13.95
N LEU A 9 -0.85 -14.34 14.25
CA LEU A 9 -0.29 -14.44 15.60
C LEU A 9 -0.50 -13.15 16.41
N ASN A 10 -0.71 -12.01 15.74
CA ASN A 10 -1.01 -10.73 16.37
C ASN A 10 -2.01 -9.91 15.55
N LEU A 11 -3.29 -10.14 15.80
CA LEU A 11 -4.41 -9.54 15.06
C LEU A 11 -4.49 -8.01 15.15
N SER A 12 -3.73 -7.38 16.06
CA SER A 12 -3.67 -5.92 16.21
C SER A 12 -2.67 -5.26 15.27
N THR A 13 -1.84 -6.03 14.58
CA THR A 13 -0.75 -5.54 13.76
C THR A 13 -0.93 -5.92 12.30
N ILE A 14 -0.63 -4.97 11.41
CA ILE A 14 -0.49 -5.20 9.98
C ILE A 14 1.00 -5.25 9.66
N CYS A 15 1.42 -6.29 8.96
CA CYS A 15 2.82 -6.54 8.61
C CYS A 15 2.98 -6.59 7.09
N VAL A 16 4.21 -6.33 6.63
CA VAL A 16 4.60 -6.62 5.24
C VAL A 16 4.62 -8.13 5.05
N ALA A 17 3.97 -8.60 4.00
CA ALA A 17 3.89 -10.00 3.68
C ALA A 17 4.17 -10.27 2.20
N THR A 18 4.70 -11.46 1.92
CA THR A 18 5.05 -11.90 0.58
C THR A 18 4.16 -13.06 0.15
N ILE A 19 3.54 -12.97 -1.03
CA ILE A 19 2.84 -14.10 -1.65
C ILE A 19 3.90 -15.13 -2.05
N ARG A 20 3.86 -16.28 -1.40
CA ARG A 20 4.76 -17.41 -1.64
C ARG A 20 4.19 -18.36 -2.67
N LYS A 21 2.88 -18.60 -2.62
CA LYS A 21 2.19 -19.51 -3.54
C LYS A 21 0.76 -19.04 -3.81
N VAL A 22 0.32 -19.20 -5.06
CA VAL A 22 -1.08 -19.03 -5.45
C VAL A 22 -1.69 -20.43 -5.57
N LEU A 23 -2.82 -20.65 -4.91
CA LEU A 23 -3.58 -21.89 -4.93
C LEU A 23 -4.81 -21.74 -5.83
N ALA A 24 -5.54 -22.84 -6.02
CA ALA A 24 -6.83 -22.82 -6.71
C ALA A 24 -7.85 -21.95 -5.95
N ASP A 25 -8.91 -21.55 -6.66
CA ASP A 25 -10.07 -20.86 -6.08
C ASP A 25 -9.76 -19.57 -5.33
N GLY A 26 -8.69 -18.86 -5.75
CA GLY A 26 -8.34 -17.55 -5.18
C GLY A 26 -7.66 -17.61 -3.81
N PHE A 27 -7.24 -18.79 -3.35
CA PHE A 27 -6.45 -18.91 -2.12
C PHE A 27 -4.97 -18.58 -2.37
N LEU A 28 -4.35 -17.92 -1.40
CA LEU A 28 -2.98 -17.41 -1.43
C LEU A 28 -2.25 -17.89 -0.19
N MET A 29 -1.08 -18.49 -0.38
CA MET A 29 -0.14 -18.76 0.70
C MET A 29 0.79 -17.57 0.86
N ILE A 30 0.73 -16.96 2.03
CA ILE A 30 1.39 -15.71 2.36
C ILE A 30 2.32 -15.94 3.53
N GLY A 31 3.57 -15.49 3.42
CA GLY A 31 4.51 -15.48 4.53
C GLY A 31 4.77 -14.05 5.01
N ILE A 32 4.88 -13.87 6.32
CA ILE A 32 5.11 -12.56 6.95
C ILE A 32 6.61 -12.27 6.95
N ASP A 33 7.03 -11.17 6.31
CA ASP A 33 8.45 -10.85 6.18
C ASP A 33 9.11 -10.71 7.57
N GLY A 34 10.22 -11.45 7.79
CA GLY A 34 10.96 -11.47 9.06
C GLY A 34 10.42 -12.44 10.12
N SER A 35 9.24 -13.04 9.91
CA SER A 35 8.73 -14.12 10.77
C SER A 35 8.72 -15.49 10.10
N GLU A 36 9.16 -15.59 8.85
CA GLU A 36 9.12 -16.84 8.10
C GLU A 36 10.21 -17.82 8.56
N ALA A 37 9.80 -19.01 9.00
CA ALA A 37 10.70 -20.15 9.05
C ALA A 37 11.26 -20.50 7.67
N ALA A 38 12.52 -20.94 7.65
CA ALA A 38 13.24 -21.28 6.42
C ALA A 38 12.62 -22.47 5.64
N ASP A 39 11.82 -23.28 6.32
CA ASP A 39 11.09 -24.43 5.75
C ASP A 39 9.69 -24.07 5.21
N GLY A 40 9.24 -22.82 5.41
CA GLY A 40 7.92 -22.36 4.98
C GLY A 40 6.75 -22.88 5.82
N SER A 41 7.03 -23.43 7.01
CA SER A 41 5.98 -23.88 7.95
C SER A 41 5.11 -22.74 8.49
N ASP A 42 5.64 -21.50 8.48
CA ASP A 42 4.96 -20.30 8.97
C ASP A 42 4.19 -19.54 7.88
N TRP A 43 3.83 -20.20 6.78
CA TRP A 43 2.99 -19.58 5.76
C TRP A 43 1.52 -19.73 6.11
N PHE A 44 0.78 -18.64 5.96
CA PHE A 44 -0.64 -18.56 6.26
C PHE A 44 -1.45 -18.52 4.98
N CYS A 45 -2.60 -19.20 5.00
CA CYS A 45 -3.51 -19.26 3.86
C CYS A 45 -4.60 -18.19 4.00
N TYR A 46 -4.71 -17.32 3.00
CA TYR A 46 -5.75 -16.30 2.90
C TYR A 46 -6.49 -16.42 1.57
N HIS A 47 -7.77 -16.06 1.56
CA HIS A 47 -8.49 -15.88 0.31
C HIS A 47 -8.24 -14.48 -0.25
N ALA A 48 -8.21 -14.34 -1.59
CA ALA A 48 -7.96 -13.08 -2.29
C ALA A 48 -9.00 -11.97 -1.97
N THR A 49 -10.19 -12.35 -1.48
CA THR A 49 -11.24 -11.40 -1.04
C THR A 49 -11.31 -11.24 0.47
N SER A 50 -10.34 -11.79 1.21
CA SER A 50 -10.33 -11.70 2.67
C SER A 50 -10.09 -10.25 3.11
N PRO A 51 -10.82 -9.74 4.12
CA PRO A 51 -10.62 -8.37 4.63
C PRO A 51 -9.32 -8.20 5.42
N SER A 52 -8.52 -9.27 5.53
CA SER A 52 -7.25 -9.32 6.26
C SER A 52 -6.02 -9.19 5.35
N ILE A 53 -6.21 -9.02 4.04
CA ILE A 53 -5.14 -8.73 3.08
C ILE A 53 -5.39 -7.39 2.39
N PHE A 54 -4.33 -6.64 2.18
CA PHE A 54 -4.38 -5.27 1.68
C PHE A 54 -3.28 -5.05 0.62
N PRO A 55 -3.53 -4.17 -0.37
CA PRO A 55 -2.49 -3.76 -1.30
C PRO A 55 -1.37 -2.99 -0.58
N VAL A 56 -0.19 -2.98 -1.19
CA VAL A 56 0.94 -2.15 -0.70
C VAL A 56 0.51 -0.68 -0.65
N GLY A 57 0.75 -0.02 0.48
CA GLY A 57 0.40 1.38 0.74
C GLY A 57 -0.93 1.57 1.48
N PHE A 58 -1.67 0.51 1.81
CA PHE A 58 -2.92 0.63 2.55
C PHE A 58 -2.71 1.27 3.93
N CYS A 59 -1.70 0.82 4.67
CA CYS A 59 -1.37 1.39 5.98
C CYS A 59 -1.03 2.88 5.88
N GLU A 60 -0.27 3.28 4.86
CA GLU A 60 0.13 4.66 4.64
C GLU A 60 -1.05 5.58 4.34
N ILE A 61 -1.96 5.15 3.45
CA ILE A 61 -3.15 5.92 3.07
C ILE A 61 -4.10 6.09 4.25
N ASN A 62 -4.24 5.06 5.09
CA ASN A 62 -5.17 5.05 6.22
C ASN A 62 -4.54 5.54 7.53
N MET A 63 -3.29 6.02 7.51
CA MET A 63 -2.55 6.45 8.71
C MET A 63 -2.46 5.35 9.79
N ILE A 64 -2.32 4.10 9.36
CA ILE A 64 -2.14 2.93 10.23
C ILE A 64 -0.63 2.63 10.34
N GLU A 65 -0.14 2.34 11.54
CA GLU A 65 1.26 1.95 11.72
C GLU A 65 1.51 0.56 11.12
N LEU A 66 2.33 0.52 10.07
CA LEU A 66 2.81 -0.73 9.48
C LEU A 66 3.95 -1.30 10.35
N THR A 67 3.80 -2.55 10.78
CA THR A 67 4.82 -3.23 11.58
C THR A 67 5.99 -3.63 10.68
N PRO A 68 7.22 -3.19 11.00
CA PRO A 68 8.39 -3.51 10.19
C PRO A 68 8.77 -4.99 10.32
N PRO A 69 9.38 -5.59 9.28
CA PRO A 69 9.89 -6.96 9.35
C PRO A 69 10.91 -7.13 10.46
N ARG A 70 10.87 -8.26 11.18
CA ARG A 70 11.88 -8.57 12.20
C ARG A 70 13.26 -8.67 11.53
N GLY A 71 14.25 -7.98 12.11
CA GLY A 71 15.62 -7.92 11.58
C GLY A 71 15.90 -6.76 10.62
N THR A 72 14.92 -5.92 10.30
CA THR A 72 15.18 -4.67 9.57
C THR A 72 15.67 -3.56 10.50
N PRO A 73 16.71 -2.79 10.12
CA PRO A 73 17.23 -1.72 10.95
C PRO A 73 16.19 -0.59 11.09
N PHE A 74 16.12 0.02 12.27
CA PHE A 74 15.15 1.04 12.69
C PHE A 74 14.92 2.18 11.68
N TRP A 75 15.93 2.52 10.87
CA TRP A 75 15.89 3.54 9.81
C TRP A 75 14.85 3.25 8.71
N TYR A 76 14.37 2.02 8.56
CA TYR A 76 13.34 1.67 7.57
C TYR A 76 11.98 2.34 7.87
N LYS A 77 11.69 2.66 9.15
CA LYS A 77 10.44 3.33 9.56
C LYS A 77 10.28 4.75 8.97
N HIS A 78 11.37 5.42 8.58
CA HIS A 78 11.34 6.83 8.16
C HIS A 78 11.40 7.04 6.63
N SER A 79 11.68 6.00 5.83
CA SER A 79 11.86 6.16 4.38
C SER A 79 10.53 6.29 3.63
N VAL A 80 9.50 5.56 4.06
CA VAL A 80 8.19 5.54 3.38
C VAL A 80 7.38 6.83 3.62
N SER A 81 7.36 7.32 4.87
CA SER A 81 6.60 8.53 5.22
C SER A 81 7.06 9.79 4.49
N SER A 82 8.37 9.94 4.24
CA SER A 82 8.93 11.10 3.53
C SER A 82 8.64 11.06 2.03
N LEU A 83 8.69 9.88 1.40
CA LEU A 83 8.46 9.71 -0.04
C LEU A 83 6.99 9.78 -0.43
N ALA A 84 6.08 9.28 0.41
CA ALA A 84 4.65 9.37 0.13
C ALA A 84 4.06 10.75 0.40
N LEU A 85 4.56 11.49 1.40
CA LEU A 85 4.26 12.92 1.53
C LEU A 85 4.73 13.68 0.27
N PHE A 86 5.90 13.34 -0.27
CA PHE A 86 6.40 13.94 -1.51
C PHE A 86 5.52 13.61 -2.72
N LEU A 87 5.08 12.35 -2.87
CA LEU A 87 4.18 11.94 -3.95
C LEU A 87 2.77 12.54 -3.80
N CYS A 88 2.22 12.59 -2.59
CA CYS A 88 0.91 13.16 -2.31
C CYS A 88 0.88 14.67 -2.60
N VAL A 89 1.92 15.42 -2.22
CA VAL A 89 2.06 16.85 -2.55
C VAL A 89 2.21 17.05 -4.06
N ASN A 90 2.97 16.20 -4.76
CA ASN A 90 3.09 16.28 -6.21
C ASN A 90 1.78 15.92 -6.94
N LEU A 91 1.03 14.92 -6.46
CA LEU A 91 -0.23 14.51 -7.10
C LEU A 91 -1.36 15.53 -6.87
N LEU A 92 -1.41 16.16 -5.68
CA LEU A 92 -2.33 17.27 -5.39
C LEU A 92 -1.99 18.51 -6.23
N THR A 93 -0.72 18.87 -6.38
CA THR A 93 -0.30 20.00 -7.23
C THR A 93 -0.56 19.74 -8.71
N PHE A 94 -0.39 18.50 -9.18
CA PHE A 94 -0.78 18.10 -10.54
C PHE A 94 -2.29 18.22 -10.78
N ASN A 95 -3.11 17.83 -9.80
CA ASN A 95 -4.57 17.97 -9.91
C ASN A 95 -5.00 19.44 -9.94
N ILE A 96 -4.41 20.30 -9.11
CA ILE A 96 -4.69 21.75 -9.13
C ILE A 96 -4.25 22.37 -10.46
N ALA A 97 -3.08 22.00 -10.99
CA ALA A 97 -2.61 22.49 -12.28
C ALA A 97 -3.54 22.04 -13.42
N LEU A 98 -4.00 20.79 -13.41
CA LEU A 98 -4.95 20.26 -14.40
C LEU A 98 -6.31 20.97 -14.30
N ILE A 99 -6.83 21.19 -13.08
CA ILE A 99 -8.06 21.95 -12.84
C ILE A 99 -7.91 23.40 -13.35
N LEU A 100 -6.78 24.07 -13.08
CA LEU A 100 -6.52 25.42 -13.57
C LEU A 100 -6.39 25.49 -15.10
N VAL A 101 -5.81 24.48 -15.74
CA VAL A 101 -5.75 24.40 -17.21
C VAL A 101 -7.14 24.18 -17.80
N VAL A 102 -7.94 23.27 -17.23
CA VAL A 102 -9.33 23.05 -17.67
C VAL A 102 -10.17 24.31 -17.48
N VAL A 103 -10.05 24.99 -16.33
CA VAL A 103 -10.73 26.27 -16.08
C VAL A 103 -10.25 27.36 -17.04
N ARG A 104 -8.95 27.44 -17.36
CA ARG A 104 -8.44 28.40 -18.37
C ARG A 104 -8.97 28.11 -19.77
N VAL A 105 -8.99 26.84 -20.20
CA VAL A 105 -9.53 26.45 -21.51
C VAL A 105 -11.03 26.75 -21.57
N PHE A 106 -11.77 26.48 -20.49
CA PHE A 106 -13.19 26.77 -20.42
C PHE A 106 -13.49 28.29 -20.44
N ILE A 107 -12.70 29.09 -19.72
CA ILE A 107 -12.82 30.55 -19.74
C ILE A 107 -12.45 31.09 -21.12
N HIS A 108 -11.37 30.63 -21.76
CA HIS A 108 -10.99 31.08 -23.10
C HIS A 108 -12.05 30.74 -24.15
N SER A 109 -12.64 29.55 -24.07
CA SER A 109 -13.73 29.11 -24.95
C SER A 109 -15.03 29.92 -24.77
N MET A 110 -15.22 30.62 -23.64
CA MET A 110 -16.39 31.48 -23.40
C MET A 110 -16.17 32.92 -23.90
N TYR A 111 -14.94 33.35 -24.15
CA TYR A 111 -14.61 34.68 -24.68
C TYR A 111 -14.55 34.74 -26.22
N GLU A 112 -14.58 33.60 -26.93
CA GLU A 112 -14.66 33.56 -28.40
C GLU A 112 -16.10 33.51 -28.95
N TYR A 113 -17.12 33.57 -28.07
CA TYR A 113 -18.54 33.54 -28.43
C TYR A 113 -19.30 34.85 -28.11
N VAL A 114 -18.60 35.99 -28.12
CA VAL A 114 -19.18 37.36 -28.12
C VAL A 114 -18.52 38.19 -29.20
#